data_AF-A0A917I274-F1
#
_entry.id   AF-A0A917I274-F1
#
_cell.length_a   1.000
_cell.length_b   1.000
_cell.length_c   1.000
_cell.angle_alpha   90.00
_cell.angle_beta   90.00
_cell.angle_gamma   90.00
#
_symmetry.space_group_name_H-M   'P 1'
#
loop_
_entity.id
_entity.type
_entity.pdbx_description
1 polymer ?
#
loop_
_entity_poly.entity_id
_entity_poly.type
_entity_poly.pdbx_seq_one_letter_code
_entity_poly.pdbx_strand_id
1 'polypeptide(L)'
;MCDPEDQKKLRQLQKYRTARNEYRTIAINQLSFANNLLLTLAVGFLPLGIDKEDFKTLSFRYTDDPSAEKVFLVLFIGSMTISIYWGVKVMFSRLYDFRLTRYILNIRVRILDKHNKRLGYEILRNTTKRNRCESLKLVWKARYHKFSQEEIDSFPSNQSAFKNHFKALREIAQDLGDASIKWTQNQSISLIIGVLFFLAHLLLL
;
A
#
# COMPACT_ATOMS: atom_id res chain seq x y z
N MET A 1 -42.09 1.09 21.41
CA MET A 1 -41.64 -0.23 20.93
C MET A 1 -41.05 -0.06 19.54
N CYS A 2 -39.84 -0.57 19.28
CA CYS A 2 -39.24 -0.54 17.94
C CYS A 2 -39.93 -1.59 17.06
N ASP A 3 -40.22 -1.25 15.80
CA ASP A 3 -40.84 -2.15 14.84
C ASP A 3 -39.95 -3.40 14.63
N PRO A 4 -40.50 -4.64 14.69
CA PRO A 4 -39.76 -5.85 14.37
C PRO A 4 -39.10 -5.83 12.97
N GLU A 5 -39.64 -5.07 12.02
CA GLU A 5 -39.04 -4.89 10.70
C GLU A 5 -37.73 -4.08 10.77
N ASP A 6 -37.67 -3.05 11.62
CA ASP A 6 -36.48 -2.24 11.85
C ASP A 6 -35.37 -3.04 12.52
N GLN A 7 -35.72 -3.94 13.45
CA GLN A 7 -34.75 -4.85 14.07
C GLN A 7 -34.13 -5.81 13.04
N LYS A 8 -34.90 -6.29 12.06
CA LYS A 8 -34.42 -7.17 10.99
C LYS A 8 -33.46 -6.45 10.05
N LYS A 9 -33.80 -5.22 9.64
CA LYS A 9 -32.92 -4.34 8.84
C LYS A 9 -31.61 -4.04 9.57
N LEU A 10 -31.66 -3.73 10.87
CA LEU A 10 -30.48 -3.49 11.70
C LEU A 10 -29.55 -4.70 11.76
N ARG A 11 -30.09 -5.91 11.94
CA ARG A 11 -29.30 -7.16 11.95
C ARG A 11 -28.65 -7.45 10.60
N GLN A 12 -29.36 -7.25 9.49
CA GLN A 12 -28.79 -7.42 8.14
C GLN A 12 -27.66 -6.40 7.89
N LEU A 13 -27.87 -5.13 8.25
CA LEU A 13 -26.84 -4.09 8.19
C LEU A 13 -25.59 -4.44 9.01
N GLN A 14 -25.76 -5.01 10.19
CA GLN A 14 -24.64 -5.49 11.00
C GLN A 14 -23.89 -6.63 10.30
N LYS A 15 -24.59 -7.63 9.75
CA LYS A 15 -23.96 -8.72 8.99
C LYS A 15 -23.13 -8.20 7.80
N TYR A 16 -23.70 -7.30 7.00
CA TYR A 16 -22.98 -6.70 5.87
C TYR A 16 -21.74 -5.92 6.32
N ARG A 17 -21.79 -5.23 7.46
CA ARG A 17 -20.64 -4.51 8.03
C ARG A 17 -19.55 -5.46 8.51
N THR A 18 -19.92 -6.54 9.20
CA THR A 18 -18.98 -7.55 9.67
C THR A 18 -18.29 -8.22 8.48
N ALA A 19 -19.06 -8.70 7.51
CA ALA A 19 -18.54 -9.32 6.29
C ALA A 19 -17.60 -8.36 5.54
N ARG A 20 -17.98 -7.08 5.38
CA ARG A 20 -17.12 -6.07 4.74
C ARG A 20 -15.78 -5.90 5.47
N ASN A 21 -15.78 -5.91 6.81
CA ASN A 21 -14.56 -5.79 7.60
C ASN A 21 -13.67 -7.04 7.48
N GLU A 22 -14.28 -8.23 7.45
CA GLU A 22 -13.58 -9.49 7.22
C GLU A 22 -12.95 -9.54 5.84
N TYR A 23 -13.71 -9.27 4.78
CA TYR A 23 -13.19 -9.21 3.40
C TYR A 23 -12.06 -8.19 3.26
N ARG A 24 -12.18 -7.03 3.91
CA ARG A 24 -11.10 -6.03 3.94
C ARG A 24 -9.84 -6.60 4.59
N THR A 25 -9.98 -7.31 5.70
CA THR A 25 -8.86 -7.91 6.43
C THR A 25 -8.19 -9.01 5.60
N ILE A 26 -8.98 -9.86 4.96
CA ILE A 26 -8.49 -10.89 4.04
C ILE A 26 -7.72 -10.26 2.87
N ALA A 27 -8.30 -9.25 2.22
CA ALA A 27 -7.65 -8.56 1.09
C ALA A 27 -6.32 -7.90 1.49
N ILE A 28 -6.27 -7.30 2.68
CA ILE A 28 -5.05 -6.70 3.23
C ILE A 28 -3.97 -7.77 3.48
N ASN A 29 -4.36 -8.91 4.06
CA ASN A 29 -3.45 -10.02 4.32
C ASN A 29 -2.92 -10.63 3.01
N GLN A 30 -3.80 -10.85 2.04
CA GLN A 30 -3.44 -11.34 0.71
C GLN A 30 -2.46 -10.42 0.00
N LEU A 31 -2.67 -9.10 0.05
CA LEU A 31 -1.73 -8.17 -0.58
C LEU A 31 -0.36 -8.15 0.14
N SER A 32 -0.36 -8.26 1.47
CA SER A 32 0.90 -8.34 2.25
C SER A 32 1.68 -9.61 1.91
N PHE A 33 0.98 -10.74 1.80
CA PHE A 33 1.56 -12.00 1.35
C PHE A 33 2.09 -11.89 -0.08
N ALA A 34 1.31 -11.34 -1.00
CA ALA A 34 1.72 -11.14 -2.39
C ALA A 34 2.97 -10.26 -2.50
N ASN A 35 3.03 -9.15 -1.77
CA ASN A 35 4.20 -8.27 -1.75
C ASN A 35 5.46 -9.01 -1.27
N ASN A 36 5.34 -9.78 -0.18
CA ASN A 36 6.46 -10.55 0.37
C ASN A 36 6.93 -11.62 -0.62
N LEU A 37 6.00 -12.35 -1.25
CA LEU A 37 6.31 -13.34 -2.27
C LEU A 37 7.05 -12.70 -3.45
N LEU A 38 6.52 -11.61 -4.00
CA LEU A 38 7.13 -10.90 -5.13
C LEU A 38 8.51 -10.34 -4.77
N LEU A 39 8.70 -9.82 -3.56
CA LEU A 39 9.99 -9.30 -3.11
C LEU A 39 11.01 -10.43 -2.95
N THR A 40 10.62 -11.56 -2.34
CA THR A 40 11.48 -12.74 -2.20
C THR A 40 11.87 -13.31 -3.56
N LEU A 41 10.92 -13.40 -4.50
CA LEU A 41 11.24 -13.81 -5.87
C LEU A 41 12.20 -12.82 -6.53
N ALA A 42 11.94 -11.52 -6.44
CA ALA A 42 12.81 -10.52 -7.06
C ALA A 42 14.25 -10.58 -6.51
N VAL A 43 14.40 -10.70 -5.20
CA VAL A 43 15.72 -10.83 -4.56
C VAL A 43 16.37 -12.18 -4.88
N GLY A 44 15.60 -13.27 -4.89
CA GLY A 44 16.11 -14.62 -5.14
C GLY A 44 16.53 -14.88 -6.58
N PHE A 45 15.89 -14.22 -7.55
CA PHE A 45 16.29 -14.30 -8.96
C PHE A 45 17.54 -13.47 -9.25
N LEU A 46 17.81 -12.40 -8.50
CA LEU A 46 18.91 -11.47 -8.79
C LEU A 46 20.30 -12.16 -8.84
N PRO A 47 20.66 -13.08 -7.91
CA PRO A 47 21.88 -13.87 -8.01
C PRO A 47 21.94 -14.83 -9.20
N LEU A 48 20.81 -15.26 -9.76
CA LEU A 48 20.79 -16.24 -10.85
C LEU A 48 21.31 -15.68 -12.18
N GLY A 49 21.23 -14.37 -12.38
CA GLY A 49 21.82 -13.70 -13.54
C GLY A 49 23.17 -13.04 -13.25
N ILE A 50 23.71 -13.17 -12.03
CA ILE A 50 25.01 -12.59 -11.70
C ILE A 50 26.00 -13.75 -11.54
N ASP A 51 26.53 -14.24 -12.66
CA ASP A 51 27.76 -15.03 -12.60
C ASP A 51 28.94 -14.09 -12.33
N LYS A 52 29.90 -14.54 -11.51
CA LYS A 52 31.12 -13.79 -11.20
C LYS A 52 31.99 -13.57 -12.43
N GLU A 53 31.90 -14.43 -13.43
CA GLU A 53 32.66 -14.30 -14.67
C GLU A 53 32.04 -13.26 -15.62
N ASP A 54 30.72 -13.27 -15.78
CA ASP A 54 29.99 -12.29 -16.59
C ASP A 54 30.14 -10.87 -16.07
N PHE A 55 30.17 -10.70 -14.75
CA PHE A 55 30.35 -9.38 -14.14
C PHE A 55 31.78 -8.84 -14.31
N LYS A 56 32.80 -9.71 -14.38
CA LYS A 56 34.20 -9.30 -14.61
C LYS A 56 34.44 -8.86 -16.05
N THR A 57 33.69 -9.40 -17.01
CA THR A 57 33.79 -9.07 -18.44
C THR A 57 32.81 -7.97 -18.88
N LEU A 58 32.08 -7.40 -17.93
CA LEU A 58 31.12 -6.31 -18.12
C LEU A 58 31.85 -4.96 -18.33
N SER A 59 32.53 -4.81 -19.46
CA SER A 59 33.09 -3.54 -19.92
C SER A 59 32.26 -2.96 -21.05
N PHE A 60 31.66 -1.80 -20.83
CA PHE A 60 31.06 -0.99 -21.89
C PHE A 60 32.11 -0.02 -22.42
N ARG A 61 32.82 -0.41 -23.47
CA ARG A 61 33.65 0.54 -24.24
C ARG A 61 32.79 1.10 -25.36
N TYR A 62 32.83 2.41 -25.55
CA TYR A 62 32.02 3.11 -26.56
C TYR A 62 32.34 2.69 -28.01
N THR A 63 33.46 1.99 -28.21
CA THR A 63 33.94 1.46 -29.49
C THR A 63 33.56 0.02 -29.76
N ASP A 64 33.08 -0.72 -28.76
CA ASP A 64 32.68 -2.11 -28.91
C ASP A 64 31.16 -2.17 -29.06
N ASP A 65 30.66 -2.77 -30.14
CA ASP A 65 29.23 -3.07 -30.27
C ASP A 65 28.82 -3.97 -29.10
N PRO A 66 27.94 -3.51 -28.18
CA PRO A 66 27.59 -4.32 -27.02
C PRO A 66 26.86 -5.57 -27.48
N SER A 67 27.36 -6.75 -27.11
CA SER A 67 26.68 -8.01 -27.40
C SER A 67 25.27 -7.96 -26.81
N ALA A 68 24.28 -8.44 -27.58
CA ALA A 68 22.88 -8.45 -27.16
C ALA A 68 22.70 -9.11 -25.78
N GLU A 69 23.47 -10.16 -25.52
CA GLU A 69 23.60 -10.85 -24.22
C GLU A 69 23.85 -9.88 -23.06
N LYS A 70 24.88 -9.02 -23.14
CA LYS A 70 25.24 -8.04 -22.09
C LYS A 70 24.16 -6.99 -21.91
N VAL A 71 23.49 -6.59 -23.00
CA VAL A 71 22.36 -5.66 -22.94
C VAL A 71 21.20 -6.27 -22.16
N PHE A 72 20.80 -7.51 -22.47
CA PHE A 72 19.73 -8.20 -21.76
C PHE A 72 20.06 -8.46 -20.29
N LEU A 73 21.32 -8.75 -19.97
CA LEU A 73 21.78 -8.88 -18.60
C LEU A 73 21.62 -7.58 -17.80
N VAL A 74 22.02 -6.43 -18.36
CA VAL A 74 21.83 -5.13 -17.70
C VAL A 74 20.35 -4.78 -17.55
N LEU A 75 19.53 -5.05 -18.57
CA LEU A 75 18.08 -4.83 -18.52
C LEU A 75 17.41 -5.71 -17.47
N PHE A 76 17.84 -6.97 -17.33
CA PHE A 76 17.41 -7.86 -16.25
C PHE A 76 17.72 -7.26 -14.88
N ILE A 77 18.99 -6.95 -14.60
CA ILE A 77 19.42 -6.41 -13.30
C ILE A 77 18.66 -5.12 -12.97
N GLY A 78 18.54 -4.21 -13.96
CA GLY A 78 17.80 -2.95 -13.82
C GLY A 78 16.32 -3.18 -13.50
N SER A 79 15.65 -4.08 -14.23
CA SER A 79 14.23 -4.40 -14.02
C SER A 79 13.98 -5.03 -12.65
N MET A 80 14.85 -5.94 -12.22
CA MET A 80 14.75 -6.58 -10.90
C MET A 80 14.98 -5.57 -9.77
N THR A 81 15.95 -4.67 -9.92
CA THR A 81 16.20 -3.58 -8.97
C THR A 81 15.00 -2.64 -8.85
N ILE A 82 14.36 -2.30 -9.98
CA ILE A 82 13.11 -1.51 -10.01
C ILE A 82 11.97 -2.27 -9.31
N SER A 83 11.84 -3.58 -9.53
CA SER A 83 10.84 -4.40 -8.86
C SER A 83 11.02 -4.41 -7.34
N ILE A 84 12.25 -4.63 -6.86
CA ILE A 84 12.60 -4.57 -5.44
C ILE A 84 12.26 -3.19 -4.86
N TYR A 85 12.60 -2.11 -5.57
CA TYR A 85 12.29 -0.74 -5.14
C TYR A 85 10.78 -0.51 -4.97
N TRP A 86 9.95 -1.01 -5.88
CA TRP A 86 8.49 -0.94 -5.73
C TRP A 86 8.00 -1.78 -4.56
N GLY A 87 8.53 -2.99 -4.36
CA GLY A 87 8.16 -3.85 -3.23
C GLY A 87 8.48 -3.23 -1.87
N VAL A 88 9.63 -2.55 -1.75
CA VAL A 88 9.99 -1.79 -0.54
C VAL A 88 9.01 -0.64 -0.30
N LYS A 89 8.62 0.10 -1.35
CA LYS A 89 7.60 1.16 -1.22
C LYS A 89 6.25 0.62 -0.75
N VAL A 90 5.80 -0.50 -1.31
CA VAL A 90 4.56 -1.18 -0.89
C VAL A 90 4.64 -1.56 0.59
N MET A 91 5.76 -2.16 1.01
CA MET A 91 5.98 -2.55 2.40
C MET A 91 5.83 -1.36 3.36
N PHE A 92 6.48 -0.22 3.05
CA PHE A 92 6.34 0.99 3.87
C PHE A 92 4.91 1.52 3.87
N SER A 93 4.28 1.72 2.72
CA SER A 93 2.90 2.22 2.67
C SER A 93 1.94 1.34 3.44
N ARG A 94 2.11 0.02 3.38
CA ARG A 94 1.31 -0.93 4.16
C ARG A 94 1.53 -0.80 5.64
N LEU A 95 2.79 -0.71 6.10
CA LEU A 95 3.08 -0.50 7.52
C LEU A 95 2.40 0.76 8.07
N TYR A 96 2.40 1.85 7.29
CA TYR A 96 1.73 3.10 7.69
C TYR A 96 0.20 3.01 7.60
N ASP A 97 -0.35 2.37 6.57
CA ASP A 97 -1.79 2.10 6.45
C ASP A 97 -2.31 1.30 7.65
N PHE A 98 -1.58 0.27 8.10
CA PHE A 98 -1.91 -0.49 9.31
C PHE A 98 -1.93 0.39 10.57
N ARG A 99 -0.89 1.22 10.76
CA ARG A 99 -0.80 2.14 11.92
C ARG A 99 -1.95 3.13 11.92
N LEU A 100 -2.24 3.73 10.77
CA LEU A 100 -3.28 4.75 10.62
C LEU A 100 -4.68 4.17 10.76
N THR A 101 -4.92 3.00 10.16
CA THR A 101 -6.20 2.28 10.29
C THR A 101 -6.45 1.89 11.75
N ARG A 102 -5.45 1.37 12.46
CA ARG A 102 -5.56 1.06 13.90
C ARG A 102 -5.86 2.31 14.72
N TYR A 103 -5.18 3.42 14.41
CA TYR A 103 -5.40 4.70 15.08
C TYR A 103 -6.82 5.23 14.88
N ILE A 104 -7.33 5.21 13.64
CA ILE A 104 -8.71 5.59 13.28
C ILE A 104 -9.73 4.74 14.05
N LEU A 105 -9.50 3.42 14.16
CA LEU A 105 -10.37 2.52 14.91
C LEU A 105 -10.38 2.86 16.41
N ASN A 106 -9.21 3.12 17.00
CA ASN A 106 -9.10 3.51 18.41
C ASN A 106 -9.88 4.80 18.71
N ILE A 107 -9.80 5.81 17.83
CA ILE A 107 -10.56 7.05 17.98
C ILE A 107 -12.07 6.78 17.96
N ARG A 108 -12.54 5.95 17.01
CA ARG A 108 -13.95 5.58 16.92
C ARG A 108 -14.44 4.88 18.18
N VAL A 109 -13.65 3.96 18.73
CA VAL A 109 -13.97 3.27 19.98
C VAL A 109 -14.05 4.26 21.13
N ARG A 110 -13.06 5.14 21.29
CA ARG A 110 -13.06 6.14 22.37
C ARG A 110 -14.24 7.10 22.32
N ILE A 111 -14.64 7.55 21.12
CA ILE A 111 -15.79 8.46 20.99
C ILE A 111 -17.12 7.73 21.21
N LEU A 112 -17.21 6.47 20.77
CA LEU A 112 -18.38 5.66 21.07
C LEU A 112 -18.51 5.41 22.58
N ASP A 113 -17.41 5.11 23.25
CA ASP A 113 -17.36 4.83 24.69
C ASP A 113 -17.71 6.06 25.53
N LYS A 114 -17.04 7.20 25.26
CA LYS A 114 -17.22 8.44 26.05
C LYS A 114 -18.51 9.20 25.76
N HIS A 115 -18.93 9.24 24.50
CA HIS A 115 -20.01 10.13 24.05
C HIS A 115 -21.24 9.38 23.53
N ASN A 116 -21.22 8.04 23.53
CA ASN A 116 -22.25 7.18 22.93
C ASN A 116 -22.65 7.60 21.50
N LYS A 117 -21.73 8.25 20.78
CA LYS A 117 -21.92 8.77 19.42
C LYS A 117 -21.11 7.95 18.44
N ARG A 118 -21.74 7.57 17.34
CA ARG A 118 -21.05 6.89 16.22
C ARG A 118 -20.49 7.93 15.27
N LEU A 119 -19.18 7.89 15.03
CA LEU A 119 -18.59 8.57 13.88
C LEU A 119 -19.09 7.92 12.60
N GLY A 120 -19.79 8.71 11.79
CA GLY A 120 -20.37 8.28 10.53
C GLY A 120 -19.32 7.71 9.57
N TYR A 121 -19.75 6.75 8.77
CA TYR A 121 -18.99 6.24 7.64
C TYR A 121 -19.29 7.10 6.43
N GLU A 122 -18.91 8.37 6.47
CA GLU A 122 -19.04 9.23 5.28
C GLU A 122 -18.23 8.58 4.15
N ILE A 123 -18.88 8.36 3.02
CA ILE A 123 -18.23 7.91 1.78
C ILE A 123 -17.28 9.05 1.41
N LEU A 124 -15.98 8.75 1.41
CA LEU A 124 -14.99 9.69 0.91
C LEU A 124 -15.23 9.79 -0.60
N ARG A 125 -15.94 10.84 -0.99
CA ARG A 125 -16.29 11.13 -2.40
C ARG A 125 -14.99 11.49 -3.11
N ASN A 126 -14.62 10.69 -4.12
CA ASN A 126 -13.43 10.81 -4.98
C ASN A 126 -12.53 11.98 -4.59
N THR A 127 -11.68 11.76 -3.58
CA THR A 127 -10.68 12.74 -3.21
C THR A 127 -9.86 13.06 -4.45
N THR A 128 -9.75 14.36 -4.70
CA THR A 128 -8.99 15.00 -5.77
C THR A 128 -7.69 14.24 -5.99
N LYS A 129 -7.30 14.01 -7.26
CA LYS A 129 -6.06 13.32 -7.69
C LYS A 129 -4.83 13.89 -6.96
N ARG A 130 -4.59 13.49 -5.72
CA ARG A 130 -3.42 13.91 -4.96
C ARG A 130 -2.24 13.22 -5.61
N ASN A 131 -1.19 13.98 -5.89
CA ASN A 131 -0.06 13.46 -6.63
C ASN A 131 0.55 12.28 -5.87
N ARG A 132 0.82 11.18 -6.59
CA ARG A 132 1.29 9.90 -6.00
C ARG A 132 2.61 10.02 -5.23
N CYS A 133 3.42 11.03 -5.55
CA CYS A 133 4.64 11.37 -4.81
C CYS A 133 4.35 12.12 -3.52
N GLU A 134 3.23 12.85 -3.42
CA GLU A 134 2.83 13.55 -2.21
C GLU A 134 2.32 12.59 -1.13
N SER A 135 1.68 11.48 -1.49
CA SER A 135 1.29 10.45 -0.51
C SER A 135 2.52 9.79 0.12
N LEU A 136 3.59 9.55 -0.65
CA LEU A 136 4.89 9.10 -0.12
C LEU A 136 5.58 10.17 0.73
N LYS A 137 5.55 11.43 0.30
CA LYS A 137 6.04 12.55 1.13
C LYS A 137 5.25 12.66 2.42
N LEU A 138 3.94 12.39 2.41
CA LEU A 138 3.12 12.35 3.62
C LEU A 138 3.53 11.20 4.52
N VAL A 139 3.86 10.01 3.99
CA VAL A 139 4.40 8.89 4.78
C VAL A 139 5.75 9.24 5.43
N TRP A 140 6.65 9.85 4.67
CA TRP A 140 8.00 10.19 5.13
C TRP A 140 8.05 11.44 6.01
N LYS A 141 7.15 12.41 5.80
CA LYS A 141 7.01 13.62 6.61
C LYS A 141 5.87 13.52 7.65
N ALA A 142 5.28 12.35 7.87
CA ALA A 142 4.03 12.16 8.62
C ALA A 142 4.14 12.60 10.10
N ARG A 143 3.99 13.91 10.33
CA ARG A 143 3.19 14.42 11.44
C ARG A 143 1.74 14.43 10.95
N TYR A 144 1.08 13.28 11.02
CA TYR A 144 -0.38 13.32 11.02
C TYR A 144 -0.84 13.90 12.36
N HIS A 145 -1.90 14.71 12.34
CA HIS A 145 -2.45 15.28 13.56
C HIS A 145 -2.86 14.15 14.49
N LYS A 146 -2.19 14.06 15.65
CA LYS A 146 -2.58 13.13 16.71
C LYS A 146 -3.63 13.85 17.55
N PHE A 147 -4.86 13.36 17.51
CA PHE A 147 -5.89 13.77 18.44
C PHE A 147 -5.40 13.62 19.88
N SER A 148 -5.35 14.75 20.59
CA SER A 148 -5.13 14.77 22.04
C SER A 148 -6.37 14.24 22.76
N GLN A 149 -6.21 13.92 24.04
CA GLN A 149 -7.35 13.50 24.86
C GLN A 149 -8.37 14.65 24.99
N GLU A 150 -7.90 15.89 25.09
CA GLU A 150 -8.71 17.11 25.14
C GLU A 150 -9.57 17.31 23.88
N GLU A 151 -9.03 17.00 22.69
CA GLU A 151 -9.81 17.03 21.44
C GLU A 151 -10.92 15.95 21.41
N ILE A 152 -10.69 14.80 22.04
CA ILE A 152 -11.70 13.74 22.16
C ILE A 152 -12.78 14.17 23.18
N ASP A 153 -12.38 14.82 24.27
CA ASP A 153 -13.30 15.26 25.32
C ASP A 153 -14.17 16.44 24.87
N SER A 154 -13.59 17.36 24.08
CA SER A 154 -14.29 18.50 23.48
C SER A 154 -15.13 18.17 22.23
N PHE A 155 -15.23 16.88 21.86
CA PHE A 155 -15.98 16.43 20.68
C PHE A 155 -17.43 16.97 20.59
N PRO A 156 -18.24 17.04 21.66
CA PRO A 156 -19.60 17.56 21.57
C PRO A 156 -19.64 19.05 21.18
N SER A 157 -18.66 19.82 21.65
CA SER A 157 -18.58 21.27 21.45
C SER A 157 -17.97 21.64 20.11
N ASN A 158 -17.06 20.81 19.57
CA ASN A 158 -16.34 21.10 18.33
C ASN A 158 -16.46 19.99 17.28
N GLN A 159 -17.70 19.53 17.06
CA GLN A 159 -17.96 18.37 16.21
C GLN A 159 -17.51 18.57 14.75
N SER A 160 -17.61 19.79 14.21
CA SER A 160 -17.27 20.10 12.82
C SER A 160 -15.76 20.00 12.56
N ALA A 161 -14.93 20.67 13.38
CA ALA A 161 -13.48 20.62 13.25
C ALA A 161 -12.95 19.20 13.46
N PHE A 162 -13.47 18.49 14.47
CA PHE A 162 -13.12 17.09 14.71
C PHE A 162 -13.42 16.20 13.50
N LYS A 163 -14.63 16.33 12.92
CA LYS A 163 -15.02 15.57 11.72
C LYS A 163 -14.10 15.87 10.54
N ASN A 164 -13.70 17.13 10.34
CA ASN A 164 -12.79 17.52 9.27
C ASN A 164 -11.39 16.89 9.45
N HIS A 165 -10.82 16.94 10.66
CA HIS A 165 -9.54 16.29 10.95
C HIS A 165 -9.62 14.76 10.78
N PHE A 166 -10.71 14.17 11.26
CA PHE A 166 -10.95 12.73 11.13
C PHE A 166 -11.12 12.32 9.67
N LYS A 167 -11.78 13.15 8.86
CA LYS A 167 -11.91 12.96 7.42
C LYS A 167 -10.54 13.00 6.74
N ALA A 168 -9.72 14.02 7.01
CA ALA A 168 -8.37 14.13 6.45
C ALA A 168 -7.49 12.90 6.77
N LEU A 169 -7.56 12.37 7.99
CA LEU A 169 -6.86 11.13 8.37
C LEU A 169 -7.34 9.92 7.56
N ARG A 170 -8.65 9.81 7.33
CA ARG A 170 -9.20 8.72 6.50
C ARG A 170 -8.82 8.85 5.03
N GLU A 171 -8.75 10.06 4.50
CA GLU A 171 -8.28 10.33 3.14
C GLU A 171 -6.83 9.87 2.95
N ILE A 172 -5.95 10.18 3.91
CA ILE A 172 -4.56 9.68 3.89
C ILE A 172 -4.53 8.15 3.89
N ALA A 173 -5.33 7.49 4.74
CA ALA A 173 -5.38 6.03 4.77
C ALA A 173 -5.84 5.43 3.44
N GLN A 174 -6.83 6.05 2.80
CA GLN A 174 -7.31 5.62 1.49
C GLN A 174 -6.25 5.82 0.40
N ASP A 175 -5.59 6.98 0.37
CA ASP A 175 -4.53 7.28 -0.59
C ASP A 175 -3.37 6.27 -0.48
N LEU A 176 -3.03 5.83 0.74
CA LEU A 176 -2.02 4.79 0.99
C LEU A 176 -2.46 3.42 0.49
N GLY A 177 -3.72 3.07 0.72
CA GLY A 177 -4.32 1.85 0.18
C GLY A 177 -4.22 1.82 -1.35
N ASP A 178 -4.69 2.87 -2.01
CA ASP A 178 -4.71 2.98 -3.48
C ASP A 178 -3.29 3.01 -4.08
N ALA A 179 -2.36 3.71 -3.41
CA ALA A 179 -0.96 3.76 -3.82
C ALA A 179 -0.30 2.37 -3.74
N SER A 180 -0.56 1.62 -2.66
CA SER A 180 0.01 0.29 -2.49
C SER A 180 -0.41 -0.69 -3.58
N ILE A 181 -1.69 -0.66 -4.00
CA ILE A 181 -2.19 -1.52 -5.09
C ILE A 181 -1.45 -1.24 -6.38
N LYS A 182 -1.31 0.04 -6.75
CA LYS A 182 -0.62 0.46 -7.97
C LYS A 182 0.86 0.09 -7.95
N TRP A 183 1.53 0.25 -6.81
CA TRP A 183 2.94 -0.14 -6.71
C TRP A 183 3.13 -1.65 -6.75
N THR A 184 2.22 -2.44 -6.19
CA THR A 184 2.24 -3.90 -6.36
C THR A 184 2.07 -4.27 -7.83
N GLN A 185 1.17 -3.62 -8.58
CA GLN A 185 1.06 -3.82 -10.03
C GLN A 185 2.37 -3.50 -10.75
N ASN A 186 2.99 -2.36 -10.45
CA ASN A 186 4.28 -1.98 -11.04
C ASN A 186 5.41 -2.96 -10.67
N GLN A 187 5.43 -3.47 -9.43
CA GLN A 187 6.37 -4.49 -8.97
C GLN A 187 6.21 -5.78 -9.78
N SER A 188 4.97 -6.24 -9.96
CA SER A 188 4.68 -7.45 -10.76
C SER A 188 5.08 -7.26 -12.22
N ILE A 189 4.75 -6.13 -12.83
CA ILE A 189 5.12 -5.85 -14.24
C ILE A 189 6.65 -5.84 -14.40
N SER A 190 7.36 -5.12 -13.53
CA SER A 190 8.84 -5.07 -13.57
C SER A 190 9.49 -6.43 -13.29
N LEU A 191 8.91 -7.24 -12.41
CA LEU A 191 9.37 -8.61 -12.16
C LEU A 191 9.21 -9.48 -13.42
N ILE A 192 8.03 -9.46 -14.05
CA ILE A 192 7.76 -10.23 -15.28
C ILE A 192 8.71 -9.80 -16.40
N ILE A 193 8.87 -8.48 -16.62
CA ILE A 193 9.80 -7.95 -17.61
C ILE A 193 11.25 -8.39 -17.31
N GLY A 194 11.67 -8.34 -16.05
CA GLY A 194 12.98 -8.84 -15.61
C GLY A 194 13.16 -10.32 -15.96
N VAL A 195 12.20 -11.17 -15.60
CA VAL A 195 12.26 -12.61 -15.93
C VAL A 195 12.34 -12.83 -17.45
N LEU A 196 11.60 -12.07 -18.26
CA LEU A 196 11.69 -12.18 -19.72
C LEU A 196 13.09 -11.79 -20.25
N PHE A 197 13.71 -10.74 -19.71
CA PHE A 197 15.08 -10.38 -20.07
C PHE A 197 16.11 -11.44 -19.65
N PHE A 198 15.92 -12.06 -18.48
CA PHE A 198 16.75 -13.17 -18.04
C PHE A 198 16.65 -14.37 -18.99
N LEU A 199 15.42 -14.74 -19.39
CA LEU A 199 15.22 -15.81 -20.36
C LEU A 199 15.83 -15.48 -21.72
N ALA A 200 15.70 -14.23 -22.19
CA ALA A 200 16.33 -13.79 -23.43
C ALA A 200 17.86 -13.84 -23.37
N HIS A 201 18.45 -13.45 -22.24
CA HIS A 201 19.89 -13.58 -21.99
C HIS A 201 20.34 -15.04 -22.06
N LEU A 202 19.63 -15.96 -21.38
CA LEU A 202 19.95 -17.40 -21.43
C LEU A 202 19.82 -18.03 -22.82
N LEU A 203 18.93 -17.52 -23.68
CA LEU A 203 18.77 -18.02 -25.05
C LEU A 203 19.86 -17.51 -26.01
N LEU A 204 20.58 -16.46 -25.63
CA LEU A 204 21.65 -15.85 -26.42
C LEU A 204 23.05 -16.29 -25.97
N LEU A 205 23.13 -16.96 -24.82
CA LEU A 205 24.31 -17.65 -24.29
C LEU A 205 24.55 -18.96 -25.06
#